data_AF-A0A9Q4GSE0-F1
#
_entry.id   AF-A0A9Q4GSE0-F1
#
_cell.length_a   1.000
_cell.length_b   1.000
_cell.length_c   1.000
_cell.angle_alpha   90.00
_cell.angle_beta   90.00
_cell.angle_gamma   90.00
#
_symmetry.space_group_name_H-M   'P 1'
#
loop_
_entity.id
_entity.type
_entity.pdbx_description
1 polymer ?
#
loop_
_entity_poly.entity_id
_entity_poly.type
_entity_poly.pdbx_seq_one_letter_code
_entity_poly.pdbx_strand_id
1 'polypeptide(L)'
;MNRKEAVIAALFIAAAWWVYDTYRDNQQLKVSNTVLSGQLSAQQMINTTTLSAIATNHRVLLDNIKAKQTEGTEHVNVKTVIKTVFKGSECAVTPVPADAVSELRRYATGINTRTGDTDSATTDR
;
A
#
# COMPACT_ATOMS: atom_id res chain seq x y z
N MET A 1 -52.82 -59.82 -38.16
CA MET A 1 -52.40 -58.45 -38.52
C MET A 1 -51.64 -58.51 -39.84
N ASN A 2 -51.98 -57.68 -40.83
CA ASN A 2 -51.31 -57.69 -42.13
C ASN A 2 -49.91 -57.07 -42.03
N ARG A 3 -48.93 -57.59 -42.78
CA ARG A 3 -47.54 -57.09 -42.79
C ARG A 3 -47.44 -55.57 -43.01
N LYS A 4 -48.38 -55.01 -43.78
CA LYS A 4 -48.48 -53.57 -44.07
C LYS A 4 -48.82 -52.75 -42.82
N GLU A 5 -49.81 -53.19 -42.06
CA GLU A 5 -50.24 -52.58 -40.78
C GLU A 5 -49.11 -52.59 -39.75
N ALA A 6 -48.36 -53.69 -39.67
CA ALA A 6 -47.23 -53.83 -38.75
C ALA A 6 -46.09 -52.84 -39.05
N VAL A 7 -45.78 -52.61 -40.33
CA VAL A 7 -44.75 -51.64 -40.75
C VAL A 7 -45.19 -50.22 -40.42
N ILE A 8 -46.45 -49.89 -40.68
CA ILE A 8 -47.00 -48.56 -40.38
C ILE A 8 -46.96 -48.30 -38.86
N ALA A 9 -47.40 -49.26 -38.05
CA ALA A 9 -47.35 -49.14 -36.60
C ALA A 9 -45.91 -48.96 -36.07
N ALA A 10 -44.95 -49.71 -36.62
CA ALA A 10 -43.54 -49.59 -36.23
C ALA A 10 -42.96 -48.20 -36.55
N LEU A 11 -43.32 -47.61 -37.69
CA LEU A 11 -42.89 -46.25 -38.07
C LEU A 11 -43.44 -45.19 -37.11
N PHE A 12 -44.71 -45.30 -36.70
CA PHE A 12 -45.29 -44.37 -35.74
C PHE A 12 -44.63 -44.46 -34.36
N ILE A 13 -44.29 -45.67 -33.91
CA ILE A 13 -43.60 -45.86 -32.63
C ILE A 13 -42.19 -45.26 -32.69
N ALA A 14 -41.46 -45.48 -33.79
CA ALA A 14 -40.13 -44.90 -33.96
C ALA A 14 -40.17 -43.36 -34.01
N ALA A 15 -41.15 -42.79 -34.73
CA ALA A 15 -41.34 -41.34 -34.79
C ALA A 15 -41.69 -40.76 -33.41
N ALA A 16 -42.57 -41.41 -32.66
CA ALA A 16 -42.93 -40.98 -31.31
C ALA A 16 -41.72 -41.02 -30.35
N TRP A 17 -40.90 -42.07 -30.43
CA TRP A 17 -39.66 -42.15 -29.64
C TRP A 17 -38.69 -41.03 -30.00
N TRP A 18 -38.46 -40.79 -31.28
CA TRP A 18 -37.54 -39.75 -31.74
C TRP A 18 -37.97 -38.35 -31.31
N VAL A 19 -39.27 -38.05 -31.36
CA VAL A 19 -39.83 -36.78 -30.87
C VAL A 19 -39.65 -36.65 -29.36
N TYR A 20 -39.89 -37.72 -28.60
CA TYR A 20 -39.70 -37.72 -27.16
C TYR A 20 -38.23 -37.51 -26.76
N ASP A 21 -37.32 -38.20 -27.43
CA ASP A 21 -35.88 -38.11 -27.18
C ASP A 21 -35.36 -36.70 -27.51
N THR A 22 -35.75 -36.16 -28.66
CA THR A 22 -35.44 -34.78 -29.06
C THR A 22 -36.00 -33.76 -28.07
N TYR A 23 -37.22 -33.95 -27.56
CA TYR A 23 -37.80 -33.07 -26.55
C TYR A 23 -37.03 -33.14 -25.23
N ARG A 24 -36.69 -34.35 -24.78
CA ARG A 24 -35.90 -34.58 -23.56
C ARG A 24 -34.54 -33.90 -23.64
N ASP A 25 -33.84 -34.06 -24.76
CA ASP A 25 -32.52 -33.46 -24.98
C ASP A 25 -32.59 -31.93 -25.03
N ASN A 26 -33.60 -31.36 -25.68
CA ASN A 26 -33.82 -29.91 -25.67
C ASN A 26 -34.05 -29.36 -24.26
N GLN A 27 -34.79 -30.09 -23.42
CA GLN A 27 -35.02 -29.69 -22.03
C GLN A 27 -33.73 -29.79 -21.20
N GLN A 28 -32.92 -30.83 -21.41
CA GLN A 28 -31.61 -30.96 -20.77
C GLN A 28 -30.64 -29.86 -21.20
N LEU A 29 -30.63 -29.51 -22.49
CA LEU A 29 -29.84 -28.40 -23.01
C LEU A 29 -30.26 -27.07 -22.38
N LYS A 30 -31.57 -26.83 -22.24
CA LYS A 30 -32.10 -25.60 -21.63
C LYS A 30 -31.66 -25.47 -20.17
N VAL A 31 -31.75 -26.55 -19.39
CA VAL A 31 -31.29 -26.57 -17.99
C VAL A 31 -29.78 -26.38 -17.90
N SER A 32 -29.01 -27.07 -18.74
CA SER A 32 -27.56 -26.91 -18.75
C SER A 32 -27.14 -25.48 -19.10
N ASN A 33 -27.81 -24.87 -20.08
CA ASN A 33 -27.52 -23.48 -20.48
C ASN A 33 -27.87 -22.47 -19.38
N THR A 34 -29.00 -22.64 -18.68
CA THR A 34 -29.36 -21.76 -17.55
C THR A 34 -28.39 -21.89 -16.39
N VAL A 35 -27.94 -23.11 -16.07
CA VAL A 35 -26.93 -23.36 -15.04
C VAL A 35 -25.60 -22.74 -15.44
N LEU A 36 -25.13 -22.96 -16.67
CA LEU A 36 -23.86 -22.44 -17.16
C LEU A 36 -23.87 -20.91 -17.25
N SER A 37 -24.98 -20.31 -17.68
CA SER A 37 -25.19 -18.86 -17.68
C SER A 37 -25.20 -18.29 -16.26
N GLY A 38 -25.83 -18.97 -15.31
CA GLY A 38 -25.81 -18.59 -13.89
C GLY A 38 -24.40 -18.65 -13.29
N GLN A 39 -23.63 -19.69 -13.61
CA GLN A 39 -22.24 -19.83 -13.17
C GLN A 39 -21.33 -18.76 -13.78
N LEU A 40 -21.47 -18.49 -15.08
CA LEU A 40 -20.73 -17.42 -15.76
C LEU A 40 -21.09 -16.04 -15.18
N SER A 41 -22.37 -15.78 -14.92
CA SER A 41 -22.81 -14.52 -14.30
C SER A 41 -22.26 -14.36 -12.88
N ALA A 42 -22.28 -15.42 -12.08
CA ALA A 42 -21.69 -15.43 -10.75
C ALA A 42 -20.17 -15.20 -10.82
N GLN A 43 -19.47 -15.86 -11.73
CA GLN A 43 -18.03 -15.70 -11.90
C GLN A 43 -17.65 -14.32 -12.43
N GLN A 44 -18.46 -13.75 -13.33
CA GLN A 44 -18.29 -12.39 -13.82
C GLN A 44 -18.51 -11.36 -12.70
N MET A 45 -19.51 -11.54 -11.84
CA MET A 45 -19.69 -10.70 -10.64
C MET A 45 -18.53 -10.81 -9.65
N ILE A 46 -18.01 -12.01 -9.41
CA ILE A 46 -16.86 -12.21 -8.51
C ILE A 46 -15.61 -11.54 -9.10
N ASN A 47 -15.38 -11.66 -10.40
CA ASN A 47 -14.22 -11.06 -11.03
C ASN A 47 -14.31 -9.52 -11.03
N THR A 48 -15.47 -8.94 -11.33
CA THR A 48 -15.64 -7.48 -11.34
C THR A 48 -15.53 -6.85 -9.96
N THR A 49 -16.10 -7.49 -8.93
CA THR A 49 -15.99 -7.03 -7.54
C THR A 49 -14.55 -7.12 -7.04
N THR A 50 -13.86 -8.20 -7.36
CA THR A 50 -12.44 -8.39 -7.01
C THR A 50 -11.55 -7.38 -7.72
N LEU A 51 -11.75 -7.16 -9.03
CA LEU A 51 -10.98 -6.19 -9.81
C LEU A 51 -11.21 -4.76 -9.33
N SER A 52 -12.46 -4.42 -8.98
CA SER A 52 -12.83 -3.13 -8.39
C SER A 52 -12.17 -2.93 -7.03
N ALA A 53 -12.19 -3.95 -6.16
CA ALA A 53 -11.53 -3.91 -4.86
C ALA A 53 -10.01 -3.73 -4.99
N ILE A 54 -9.36 -4.43 -5.91
CA ILE A 54 -7.93 -4.29 -6.20
C ILE A 54 -7.63 -2.87 -6.71
N ALA A 55 -8.40 -2.38 -7.68
CA ALA A 55 -8.20 -1.04 -8.23
C ALA A 55 -8.38 0.06 -7.17
N THR A 56 -9.33 -0.10 -6.26
CA THR A 56 -9.57 0.87 -5.17
C THR A 56 -8.44 0.85 -4.16
N ASN A 57 -8.02 -0.33 -3.71
CA ASN A 57 -6.88 -0.46 -2.80
C ASN A 57 -5.59 0.10 -3.42
N HIS A 58 -5.37 -0.13 -4.72
CA HIS A 58 -4.21 0.40 -5.42
C HIS A 58 -4.19 1.93 -5.46
N ARG A 59 -5.33 2.58 -5.71
CA ARG A 59 -5.46 4.04 -5.65
C ARG A 59 -5.18 4.58 -4.24
N VAL A 60 -5.78 3.97 -3.22
CA VAL A 60 -5.56 4.37 -1.82
C VAL A 60 -4.09 4.23 -1.42
N LEU A 61 -3.42 3.16 -1.83
CA LEU A 61 -1.99 2.97 -1.56
C LEU A 61 -1.13 4.03 -2.24
N LEU A 62 -1.41 4.35 -3.51
CA LEU A 62 -0.68 5.39 -4.26
C LEU A 62 -0.88 6.77 -3.63
N ASP A 63 -2.09 7.12 -3.23
CA ASP A 63 -2.39 8.41 -2.58
C ASP A 63 -1.66 8.52 -1.23
N ASN A 64 -1.63 7.44 -0.44
CA ASN A 64 -0.87 7.40 0.81
C ASN A 64 0.65 7.57 0.60
N ILE A 65 1.23 6.93 -0.42
CA ILE A 65 2.64 7.09 -0.77
C ILE A 65 2.92 8.55 -1.16
N LYS A 66 2.04 9.15 -1.97
CA LYS A 66 2.17 10.53 -2.41
C LYS A 66 2.08 11.51 -1.24
N ALA A 67 1.12 11.32 -0.33
CA ALA A 67 1.00 12.13 0.89
C ALA A 67 2.28 12.07 1.73
N LYS A 68 2.84 10.88 1.98
CA LYS A 68 4.11 10.73 2.70
C LYS A 68 5.29 11.40 1.98
N GLN A 69 5.33 11.36 0.65
CA GLN A 69 6.38 12.07 -0.10
C GLN A 69 6.24 13.59 0.01
N THR A 70 5.02 14.12 -0.03
CA THR A 70 4.74 15.55 0.17
C THR A 70 5.16 15.99 1.56
N GLU A 71 4.75 15.27 2.62
CA GLU A 71 5.17 15.54 4.00
C GLU A 71 6.70 15.53 4.15
N GLY A 72 7.38 14.52 3.57
CA GLY A 72 8.84 14.44 3.59
C GLY A 72 9.52 15.62 2.87
N THR A 73 8.94 16.07 1.76
CA THR A 73 9.44 17.22 0.99
C THR A 73 9.24 18.52 1.76
N GLU A 74 8.08 18.72 2.37
CA GLU A 74 7.80 19.88 3.23
C GLU A 74 8.71 19.91 4.45
N HIS A 75 8.94 18.77 5.10
CA HIS A 75 9.85 18.67 6.24
C HIS A 75 11.29 19.07 5.85
N VAL A 76 11.77 18.65 4.68
CA VAL A 76 13.08 19.05 4.15
C VAL A 76 13.12 20.55 3.84
N ASN A 77 12.05 21.11 3.28
CA ASN A 77 11.97 22.53 2.98
C ASN A 77 11.95 23.38 4.26
N VAL A 78 11.12 23.03 5.24
CA VAL A 78 11.05 23.71 6.55
C VAL A 78 12.41 23.66 7.24
N LYS A 79 13.08 22.49 7.27
CA LYS A 79 14.45 22.37 7.83
C LYS A 79 15.43 23.29 7.11
N THR A 80 15.30 23.43 5.79
CA THR A 80 16.15 24.30 4.98
C THR A 80 15.88 25.77 5.29
N VAL A 81 14.62 26.19 5.33
CA VAL A 81 14.19 27.55 5.70
C VAL A 81 14.66 27.93 7.10
N ILE A 82 14.49 27.04 8.08
CA ILE A 82 15.01 27.25 9.44
C ILE A 82 16.53 27.47 9.38
N LYS A 83 17.26 26.58 8.70
CA LYS A 83 18.72 26.70 8.60
C LYS A 83 19.16 27.99 7.91
N THR A 84 18.46 28.45 6.87
CA THR A 84 18.80 29.70 6.18
C THR A 84 18.45 30.93 7.01
N VAL A 85 17.28 30.96 7.65
CA VAL A 85 16.88 32.06 8.54
C VAL A 85 17.82 32.17 9.74
N PHE A 86 18.19 31.05 10.38
CA PHE A 86 19.15 31.08 11.47
C PHE A 86 20.56 31.47 11.01
N LYS A 87 21.01 30.99 9.84
CA LYS A 87 22.30 31.39 9.25
C LYS A 87 22.35 32.87 8.87
N GLY A 88 21.21 33.46 8.51
CA GLY A 88 21.07 34.89 8.16
C GLY A 88 20.72 35.80 9.34
N SER A 89 20.48 35.26 10.54
CA SER A 89 20.17 36.07 11.71
C SER A 89 21.43 36.79 12.22
N GLU A 90 21.35 38.11 12.39
CA GLU A 90 22.45 38.92 12.97
C GLU A 90 22.87 38.41 14.36
N CYS A 91 21.96 37.76 15.09
CA CYS A 91 22.24 37.14 16.39
C CYS A 91 23.12 35.88 16.33
N ALA A 92 23.23 35.20 15.17
CA ALA A 92 24.02 33.97 15.02
C ALA A 92 25.44 34.20 14.51
N VAL A 93 25.73 35.38 13.95
CA VAL A 93 27.02 35.74 13.34
C VAL A 93 27.62 36.98 14.03
N THR A 94 27.41 37.14 15.34
CA THR A 94 28.20 38.11 16.11
C THR A 94 29.57 37.48 16.40
N PRO A 95 30.67 38.06 15.89
CA PRO A 95 32.00 37.63 16.32
C PRO A 95 32.11 37.90 17.82
N VAL A 96 32.42 36.86 18.59
CA VAL A 96 32.72 37.06 20.01
C VAL A 96 33.95 37.97 20.10
N PRO A 97 33.90 39.08 20.85
CA PRO A 97 35.02 40.01 20.97
C PRO A 97 36.30 39.27 21.38
N ALA A 98 37.41 39.55 20.70
CA ALA A 98 38.68 38.86 20.94
C ALA A 98 39.13 38.94 22.41
N ASP A 99 38.83 40.05 23.09
CA ASP A 99 39.11 40.26 24.51
C ASP A 99 38.29 39.33 25.41
N ALA A 100 37.02 39.10 25.09
CA ALA A 100 36.18 38.15 25.81
C ALA A 100 36.66 36.71 25.62
N VAL A 101 37.07 36.35 24.40
CA VAL A 101 37.68 35.04 24.11
C VAL A 101 39.02 34.88 24.85
N SER A 102 39.82 35.94 24.92
CA SER A 102 41.09 35.98 25.63
C SER A 102 40.91 35.79 27.14
N GLU A 103 39.94 36.50 27.75
CA GLU A 103 39.59 36.33 29.17
C GLU A 103 39.04 34.95 29.47
N LEU A 104 38.16 34.40 28.62
CA LEU A 104 37.65 33.03 28.78
C LEU A 104 38.78 32.00 28.70
N ARG A 105 39.73 32.16 27.77
CA ARG A 105 40.93 31.30 27.72
C ARG A 105 41.78 31.46 28.97
N ARG A 106 42.02 32.68 29.44
CA ARG A 106 42.80 32.94 30.66
C ARG A 106 42.14 32.30 31.88
N TYR A 107 40.82 32.41 32.00
CA TYR A 107 40.04 31.79 33.05
C TYR A 107 40.10 30.26 32.98
N ALA A 108 39.92 29.67 31.79
CA ALA A 108 40.04 28.23 31.60
C ALA A 108 41.44 27.71 31.93
N THR A 109 42.49 28.42 31.50
CA THR A 109 43.88 28.11 31.88
C THR A 109 44.08 28.21 33.38
N GLY A 110 43.53 29.25 34.03
CA GLY A 110 43.58 29.42 35.49
C GLY A 110 42.85 28.33 36.28
N ILE A 111 41.76 27.78 35.74
CA ILE A 111 41.11 26.58 36.31
C ILE A 111 42.06 25.39 36.17
N ASN A 112 42.56 25.13 34.96
CA ASN A 112 43.42 23.96 34.70
C ASN A 112 44.72 23.99 35.52
N THR A 113 45.31 25.15 35.77
CA THR A 113 46.52 25.26 36.62
C THR A 113 46.22 25.06 38.10
N ARG A 114 45.09 25.54 38.62
CA ARG A 114 44.68 25.31 40.01
C ARG A 114 44.31 23.85 40.27
N THR A 115 43.67 23.20 39.32
CA THR A 115 43.33 21.77 39.40
C THR A 115 44.58 20.88 39.26
N GLY A 116 45.66 21.39 38.65
CA GLY A 116 46.95 20.70 38.55
C GLY A 116 47.83 20.77 39.82
N ASP A 117 47.52 21.68 40.76
CA ASP A 117 48.30 21.88 41.99
C ASP A 117 47.66 21.23 43.22
N THR A 118 46.62 20.41 43.02
CA THR A 118 45.89 19.74 44.13
C THR A 118 46.47 18.39 44.53
N ASP A 119 47.78 18.17 44.34
CA ASP A 119 48.50 17.08 45.01
C ASP A 119 49.98 17.42 45.22
N SER A 120 50.27 18.18 46.28
CA SER A 120 51.39 17.82 47.15
C SER A 120 50.90 17.84 48.58
N ALA A 121 50.64 16.63 49.06
CA ALA A 121 50.18 16.28 50.39
C ALA A 121 50.89 17.05 51.52
N THR A 122 50.06 17.62 52.38
CA THR A 122 50.09 17.50 53.85
C THR A 122 51.41 17.01 54.46
N THR A 123 52.03 17.81 55.32
CA THR A 123 52.37 17.32 56.68
C THR A 123 52.35 18.46 57.68
N ASP A 124 51.30 18.43 58.51
CA ASP A 124 51.17 19.10 59.80
C ASP A 124 52.23 18.54 60.77
N ARG A 125 53.17 19.39 61.21
CA ARG A 125 53.90 19.32 62.50
C ARG A 125 54.76 20.57 62.72
#